data_AF-A0A930VJF8-F1
#
_entry.id   AF-A0A930VJF8-F1
#
_cell.length_a   1.000
_cell.length_b   1.000
_cell.length_c   1.000
_cell.angle_alpha   90.00
_cell.angle_beta   90.00
_cell.angle_gamma   90.00
#
_symmetry.space_group_name_H-M   'P 1'
#
loop_
_entity.id
_entity.type
_entity.pdbx_description
1 polymer ?
#
loop_
_entity_poly.entity_id
_entity_poly.type
_entity_poly.pdbx_seq_one_letter_code
_entity_poly.pdbx_strand_id
1 'polypeptide(L)' 'MIVGSDGGVVAGPVREREETLIADLDVGAVRAARRMLDPVGHYNRPDVFRLHVDTSPRPPVVVESF' A
#
# COMPACT_ATOMS: atom_id res chain seq x y z
N MET A 1 -2.07 15.59 1.93
CA MET A 1 -0.63 15.44 2.25
C MET A 1 -0.09 14.35 1.37
N ILE A 2 1.09 14.53 0.79
CA ILE A 2 1.80 13.48 0.05
C ILE A 2 3.00 13.10 0.92
N VAL A 3 3.24 11.79 1.07
CA VAL A 3 4.34 11.23 1.88
C VAL A 3 5.23 10.40 0.98
N GLY A 4 6.53 10.64 1.06
CA GLY A 4 7.56 9.90 0.34
C GLY A 4 7.74 8.47 0.84
N SER A 5 8.45 7.65 0.07
CA SER A 5 8.72 6.25 0.41
C SER A 5 9.60 6.07 1.66
N ASP A 6 10.28 7.13 2.09
CA ASP A 6 11.05 7.20 3.33
C ASP A 6 10.19 7.56 4.57
N GLY A 7 8.90 7.84 4.36
CA GLY A 7 7.98 8.29 5.41
C GLY A 7 7.97 9.80 5.64
N GLY A 8 8.76 10.58 4.90
CA GLY A 8 8.80 12.04 4.98
C GLY A 8 7.62 12.70 4.27
N VAL A 9 7.15 13.84 4.76
CA VAL A 9 6.08 14.60 4.09
C VAL A 9 6.68 15.42 2.93
N VAL A 10 6.18 15.20 1.71
CA VAL A 10 6.66 15.89 0.50
C VAL A 10 5.70 16.97 -0.02
N ALA A 11 4.44 16.98 0.43
CA ALA A 11 3.50 18.07 0.15
C ALA A 11 2.37 18.13 1.19
N GLY A 12 1.92 19.33 1.57
CA GLY A 12 0.91 19.54 2.62
C GLY A 12 1.42 19.24 4.04
N PRO A 13 0.55 18.97 5.03
CA PRO A 13 -0.91 18.92 4.93
C PRO A 13 -1.54 20.31 4.73
N VAL A 14 -2.60 20.35 3.93
CA VAL A 14 -3.41 21.55 3.74
C VAL A 14 -4.59 21.47 4.70
N ARG A 15 -4.90 22.59 5.36
CA ARG A 15 -6.05 22.73 6.26
C ARG A 15 -6.79 24.00 5.90
N GLU A 16 -8.11 23.97 6.06
CA GLU A 16 -9.00 25.14 5.97
C GLU A 16 -8.95 25.91 4.64
N ARG A 17 -8.49 25.27 3.56
CA ARG A 17 -8.53 25.83 2.20
C ARG A 17 -8.50 24.72 1.15
N GLU A 18 -8.98 25.07 -0.04
CA GLU A 18 -8.82 24.25 -1.24
C GLU A 18 -7.42 24.44 -1.82
N GLU A 19 -6.74 23.33 -2.12
CA GLU A 19 -5.41 23.35 -2.73
C GLU A 19 -5.14 22.03 -3.47
N THR A 20 -4.52 22.12 -4.65
CA THR A 20 -4.01 20.95 -5.37
C THR A 20 -2.57 20.68 -4.94
N LEU A 21 -2.32 19.52 -4.34
CA LEU A 21 -0.97 19.08 -4.00
C LEU A 21 -0.37 18.28 -5.16
N ILE A 22 0.84 18.67 -5.59
CA ILE A 22 1.60 18.02 -6.65
C ILE A 22 3.00 17.74 -6.11
N ALA A 23 3.54 16.55 -6.37
CA ALA A 23 4.90 16.18 -6.01
C ALA A 23 5.50 15.25 -7.06
N ASP A 24 6.79 15.40 -7.32
CA ASP A 24 7.54 14.47 -8.17
C ASP A 24 7.88 13.20 -7.42
N LEU A 25 7.81 12.06 -8.12
CA LEU A 25 8.16 10.75 -7.57
C LEU A 25 9.43 10.22 -8.23
N ASP A 26 10.49 10.07 -7.44
CA ASP A 26 11.64 9.26 -7.84
C ASP A 26 11.38 7.77 -7.54
N VAL A 27 11.19 6.98 -8.59
CA VAL A 27 10.98 5.53 -8.51
C VAL A 27 12.25 4.81 -8.00
N GLY A 28 13.42 5.42 -8.15
CA GLY A 28 14.69 4.94 -7.61
C GLY A 28 14.70 4.94 -6.07
N ALA A 29 14.22 6.02 -5.46
CA ALA A 29 14.07 6.16 -4.02
C ALA A 29 13.17 5.06 -3.40
N VAL A 30 12.11 4.65 -4.10
CA VAL A 30 11.22 3.55 -3.65
C VAL A 30 11.99 2.23 -3.50
N ARG A 31 12.89 1.92 -4.44
CA ARG A 31 13.73 0.71 -4.36
C ARG A 31 14.71 0.78 -3.20
N ALA A 32 15.25 1.98 -2.93
CA ALA A 32 16.13 2.19 -1.78
C ALA A 32 15.37 2.00 -0.45
N ALA A 33 14.19 2.59 -0.32
CA ALA A 33 13.33 2.44 0.86
C ALA A 33 12.97 0.98 1.14
N ARG A 34 12.61 0.22 0.10
CA ARG A 34 12.31 -1.21 0.24
C ARG A 34 13.53 -2.04 0.69
N ARG A 35 14.75 -1.63 0.37
CA ARG A 35 15.96 -2.29 0.90
C ARG A 35 16.14 -2.04 2.40
N MET A 36 15.63 -0.93 2.93
CA MET A 36 15.64 -0.68 4.37
C MET A 36 14.59 -1.52 5.10
N LEU A 37 13.43 -1.78 4.49
CA LEU A 37 12.37 -2.60 5.04
C LEU A 37 11.58 -3.34 3.95
N ASP A 38 11.72 -4.67 3.90
CA ASP A 38 11.03 -5.55 2.95
C ASP A 38 10.19 -6.63 3.68
N PRO A 39 8.98 -6.28 4.16
CA PRO A 39 8.20 -7.16 5.04
C PRO A 39 7.63 -8.39 4.33
N VAL A 40 7.47 -8.33 3.01
CA VAL A 40 6.96 -9.46 2.20
C VAL A 40 8.08 -10.28 1.55
N GLY A 41 9.33 -9.83 1.61
CA GLY A 41 10.51 -10.52 1.09
C GLY A 41 11.46 -10.95 2.20
N HIS A 42 12.61 -10.31 2.38
CA HIS A 42 13.65 -10.82 3.30
C HIS A 42 13.18 -11.03 4.75
N TYR A 43 12.27 -10.20 5.23
CA TYR A 43 11.70 -10.32 6.58
C TYR A 43 10.51 -11.26 6.67
N ASN A 44 10.09 -11.87 5.56
CA ASN A 44 9.00 -12.83 5.57
C ASN A 44 9.43 -14.11 6.33
N ARG A 45 8.48 -14.68 7.09
CA ARG A 45 8.64 -15.96 7.79
C ARG A 45 7.54 -16.92 7.36
N PRO A 46 7.61 -17.47 6.14
CA PRO A 46 6.57 -18.33 5.58
C PRO A 46 6.44 -19.67 6.33
N ASP A 47 7.38 -20.00 7.20
CA ASP A 47 7.32 -21.10 8.15
C ASP A 47 6.47 -20.77 9.40
N VAL A 48 6.27 -19.49 9.71
CA VAL A 48 5.46 -19.02 10.86
C VAL A 48 4.07 -18.56 10.41
N PHE A 49 4.00 -17.72 9.37
CA PHE A 49 2.75 -17.13 8.92
C PHE A 49 2.64 -17.15 7.40
N ARG A 50 1.46 -17.52 6.90
CA ARG A 50 1.09 -17.47 5.48
C ARG A 50 -0.26 -16.81 5.34
N LEU A 51 -0.37 -15.85 4.42
CA LEU A 51 -1.63 -15.25 4.01
C LEU A 51 -2.06 -15.84 2.66
N HIS A 52 -3.26 -16.41 2.61
CA HIS A 52 -3.91 -16.82 1.37
C HIS A 52 -5.11 -15.92 1.12
N VAL A 53 -5.23 -15.39 -0.10
CA VAL A 53 -6.33 -14.52 -0.50
C VAL A 53 -7.18 -15.24 -1.54
N ASP A 54 -8.46 -15.42 -1.25
CA ASP A 54 -9.46 -15.86 -2.22
C ASP A 54 -9.98 -14.64 -2.98
N THR A 55 -9.57 -14.51 -4.24
CA THR A 55 -10.00 -13.43 -5.13
C THR A 55 -11.16 -13.85 -6.04
N SER A 56 -11.82 -14.98 -5.78
CA SER A 56 -12.98 -15.40 -6.56
C SER A 56 -14.12 -14.38 -6.44
N PRO A 57 -14.84 -14.07 -7.54
CA PRO A 57 -16.02 -13.22 -7.47
C PRO A 57 -17.07 -13.87 -6.56
N ARG A 58 -17.53 -13.13 -5.55
CA ARG A 58 -18.61 -13.58 -4.66
C ARG A 58 -19.90 -12.86 -5.04
N PRO A 59 -20.93 -13.56 -5.53
CA PRO A 59 -22.20 -12.92 -5.84
C PRO A 59 -22.84 -12.37 -4.55
N PRO A 60 -23.54 -11.24 -4.62
CA PRO A 60 -24.19 -10.64 -3.44
C PRO A 60 -25.33 -11.50 -2.88
N VAL A 61 -25.92 -12.38 -3.71
CA VAL A 61 -26.97 -13.33 -3.33
C VAL A 61 -26.71 -14.66 -4.04
N VAL A 62 -26.80 -15.77 -3.31
CA VAL A 62 -26.81 -17.13 -3.84
C VAL A 62 -28.22 -17.69 -3.63
N VAL A 63 -28.91 -18.10 -4.70
CA VAL A 63 -30.23 -18.74 -4.61
C VAL A 63 -30.02 -20.24 -4.74
N GLU A 64 -30.27 -20.98 -3.67
CA GLU A 64 -30.28 -22.45 -3.69
C GLU A 64 -31.68 -22.95 -4.08
N SER A 65 -31.73 -23.90 -5.01
CA SER A 65 -32.97 -24.61 -5.35
C SER A 65 -32.94 -25.97 -4.65
N PHE A 66 -34.02 -26.28 -3.93
CA PHE A 66 -34.26 -27.56 -3.27
C PHE A 66 -34.60 -28.66 -4.28
#